data_AF-A0A967Q691-F1
#
_entry.id   AF-A0A967Q691-F1
#
_cell.length_a   1.000
_cell.length_b   1.000
_cell.length_c   1.000
_cell.angle_alpha   90.00
_cell.angle_beta   90.00
_cell.angle_gamma   90.00
#
_symmetry.space_group_name_H-M   'P 1'
#
loop_
_entity.id
_entity.type
_entity.pdbx_description
1 polymer ?
#
loop_
_entity_poly.entity_id
_entity_poly.type
_entity_poly.pdbx_seq_one_letter_code
_entity_poly.pdbx_strand_id
1 'polypeptide(L)' 'LIVLISPADLRADIEDLFRSRPLHAPPGEQIVAISNRFLGTPYRAGTLGGGPGQTEALTVSLDAVDCFTLLDYVEA' A
#
# COMPACT_ATOMS: atom_id res chain seq x y z
N LEU A 1 -11.28 -9.97 11.93
CA LEU A 1 -11.07 -10.86 10.77
C LEU A 1 -10.35 -10.02 9.72
N ILE A 2 -9.02 -10.12 9.65
CA ILE A 2 -8.23 -9.44 8.61
C ILE A 2 -7.99 -10.51 7.55
N VAL A 3 -8.58 -10.34 6.36
CA VAL A 3 -8.35 -11.23 5.23
C VAL A 3 -7.15 -10.67 4.47
N LEU A 4 -6.01 -11.35 4.59
CA LEU A 4 -4.81 -11.04 3.83
C LEU A 4 -5.03 -11.53 2.39
N ILE A 5 -5.36 -10.64 1.47
CA ILE A 5 -5.14 -10.89 0.04
C ILE A 5 -3.64 -10.65 -0.16
N SER A 6 -2.83 -11.67 0.14
CA SER A 6 -1.37 -11.59 0.12
C SER A 6 -0.84 -11.94 -1.28
N PRO A 7 0.16 -11.22 -1.84
CA PRO A 7 1.19 -11.86 -2.63
C PRO A 7 2.12 -12.65 -1.69
N ALA A 8 3.04 -13.45 -2.23
CA ALA A 8 3.79 -14.47 -1.48
C ALA A 8 4.55 -13.99 -0.22
N ASP A 9 4.78 -12.68 0.01
CA ASP A 9 5.50 -12.16 1.20
C ASP A 9 5.13 -10.70 1.61
N LEU A 10 3.83 -10.37 1.82
CA LEU A 10 3.40 -9.01 2.24
C LEU A 10 4.20 -8.42 3.43
N ARG A 11 4.61 -9.27 4.38
CA ARG A 11 5.46 -8.88 5.51
C ARG A 11 6.79 -8.28 5.05
N ALA A 12 7.45 -8.91 4.08
CA ALA A 12 8.74 -8.46 3.57
C ALA A 12 8.60 -7.14 2.79
N ASP A 13 7.54 -7.00 2.01
CA ASP A 13 7.26 -5.77 1.25
C ASP A 13 7.04 -4.57 2.19
N ILE A 14 6.26 -4.77 3.26
CA ILE A 14 6.05 -3.76 4.29
C ILE A 14 7.36 -3.43 5.02
N GLU A 15 8.18 -4.43 5.35
CA GLU A 15 9.50 -4.20 5.96
C GLU A 15 10.43 -3.41 5.04
N ASP A 16 10.43 -3.68 3.73
CA ASP A 16 11.23 -2.93 2.74
C ASP A 16 10.76 -1.48 2.62
N LEU A 17 9.44 -1.26 2.62
CA LEU A 17 8.85 0.07 2.62
C LEU A 17 9.29 0.86 3.86
N PHE A 18 9.12 0.27 5.05
CA PHE A 18 9.54 0.90 6.31
C PHE A 18 11.05 1.18 6.35
N ARG A 19 11.88 0.26 5.85
CA ARG A 19 13.34 0.45 5.80
C ARG A 19 13.75 1.63 4.93
N SER A 20 12.97 1.95 3.89
CA SER A 20 13.27 3.08 3.00
C SER A 20 12.81 4.45 3.48
N ARG A 21 11.96 4.51 4.51
CA ARG A 21 11.50 5.79 5.05
C ARG A 21 12.62 6.44 5.88
N PRO A 22 12.99 7.70 5.61
CA PRO A 22 13.92 8.41 6.47
C PRO A 22 13.27 8.68 7.84
N LEU A 23 13.93 8.22 8.91
CA LEU A 23 13.48 8.45 10.28
C LEU A 23 13.58 9.95 10.60
N HIS A 24 12.52 10.50 11.19
CA HIS A 24 12.44 11.92 11.61
C HIS A 24 12.53 12.97 10.49
N ALA A 25 12.33 12.60 9.23
CA ALA A 25 12.23 13.57 8.14
C ALA A 25 10.93 14.41 8.24
N PRO A 26 10.89 15.62 7.66
CA PRO A 26 9.64 16.36 7.48
C PRO A 26 8.59 15.55 6.70
N PRO A 27 7.28 15.77 6.92
CA PRO A 27 6.23 14.98 6.26
C PRO A 27 6.35 14.91 4.73
N GLY A 28 6.67 16.02 4.07
CA GLY A 28 6.84 16.06 2.61
C GLY A 28 7.97 15.16 2.10
N GLU A 29 9.08 15.07 2.84
CA GLU A 29 10.20 14.18 2.47
C GLU A 29 9.82 12.71 2.66
N GLN A 30 9.01 12.39 3.67
CA GLN A 30 8.50 11.04 3.88
C GLN A 30 7.53 10.62 2.76
N ILE A 31 6.62 11.52 2.37
CA ILE A 31 5.69 11.32 1.25
C ILE A 31 6.47 11.02 -0.03
N VAL A 32 7.50 11.81 -0.34
CA VAL A 32 8.35 11.59 -1.52
C VAL A 32 9.07 10.24 -1.44
N ALA A 33 9.67 9.90 -0.29
CA ALA A 33 10.39 8.64 -0.11
C ALA A 33 9.48 7.41 -0.29
N ILE A 34 8.28 7.43 0.30
CA ILE A 34 7.29 6.35 0.21
C ILE A 34 6.72 6.27 -1.21
N SER A 35 6.33 7.41 -1.80
CA SER A 35 5.77 7.46 -3.16
C SER A 35 6.73 6.89 -4.20
N ASN A 36 8.03 7.16 -4.06
CA ASN A 36 9.06 6.66 -4.97
C ASN A 36 9.16 5.13 -5.02
N ARG A 37 8.70 4.42 -3.97
CA ARG A 37 8.69 2.95 -3.97
C ARG A 37 7.65 2.33 -4.89
N PHE A 38 6.60 3.07 -5.23
CA PHE A 38 5.55 2.62 -6.13
C PHE A 38 5.81 2.95 -7.60
N LEU A 39 6.96 3.55 -7.91
CA LEU A 39 7.34 3.80 -9.30
C LEU A 39 7.54 2.48 -10.05
N GLY A 40 6.77 2.30 -11.12
CA GLY A 40 6.77 1.06 -11.90
C GLY A 40 5.89 -0.05 -11.33
N THR A 41 5.26 0.15 -10.16
CA THR A 41 4.22 -0.75 -9.65
C THR A 41 3.03 -0.75 -10.63
N PRO A 42 2.55 -1.93 -11.07
CA PRO A 42 1.41 -2.03 -11.97
C PRO A 42 0.17 -1.30 -11.47
N TYR A 43 -0.53 -0.66 -12.41
CA TYR A 43 -1.86 -0.11 -12.14
C TYR A 43 -2.93 -1.22 -12.17
N ARG A 44 -3.80 -1.29 -11.17
CA ARG A 44 -4.95 -2.20 -11.12
C ARG A 44 -6.13 -1.51 -10.45
N ALA A 45 -7.25 -1.37 -11.15
CA ALA A 45 -8.47 -0.83 -10.58
C ALA A 45 -9.11 -1.81 -9.58
N GLY A 46 -9.71 -1.29 -8.51
CA GLY A 46 -10.51 -2.10 -7.57
C GLY A 46 -9.64 -3.02 -6.72
N THR A 47 -8.55 -2.49 -6.19
CA THR A 47 -7.58 -3.22 -5.34
C THR A 47 -8.07 -3.43 -3.91
N LEU A 48 -9.17 -2.79 -3.52
CA LEU A 48 -9.85 -3.00 -2.24
C LEU A 48 -10.96 -4.04 -2.37
N GLY A 49 -11.11 -4.89 -1.34
CA GLY A 49 -12.27 -5.76 -1.21
C GLY A 49 -13.51 -5.00 -0.72
N GLY A 50 -14.66 -5.69 -0.67
CA GLY A 50 -15.92 -5.12 -0.18
C GLY A 50 -16.91 -4.72 -1.28
N GLY A 51 -17.92 -3.94 -0.92
CA GLY A 51 -19.01 -3.51 -1.79
C GLY A 51 -20.35 -4.26 -1.61
N PRO A 52 -21.35 -3.99 -2.46
CA PRO A 52 -22.71 -4.53 -2.28
C PRO A 52 -22.73 -6.06 -2.19
N GLY A 53 -23.22 -6.58 -1.06
CA GLY A 53 -23.29 -8.03 -0.82
C GLY A 53 -21.95 -8.69 -0.45
N GLN A 54 -20.88 -7.92 -0.30
CA GLN A 54 -19.56 -8.41 0.10
C GLN A 54 -19.19 -7.85 1.48
N THR A 55 -18.58 -8.67 2.33
CA THR A 55 -18.11 -8.20 3.64
C THR A 55 -16.86 -7.34 3.46
N GLU A 56 -16.91 -6.13 4.01
CA GLU A 56 -15.75 -5.25 4.08
C GLU A 56 -14.63 -5.90 4.91
N ALA A 57 -13.41 -5.84 4.38
CA ALA A 57 -12.21 -6.35 5.04
C ALA A 57 -11.03 -5.43 4.76
N LEU A 58 -10.19 -5.22 5.78
CA LEU A 58 -8.92 -4.53 5.59
C LEU A 58 -8.08 -5.30 4.56
N THR A 59 -7.88 -4.69 3.40
CA THR A 59 -7.19 -5.27 2.24
C THR A 59 -5.93 -4.47 1.96
N VAL A 60 -4.79 -5.14 1.84
CA VAL A 60 -3.50 -4.51 1.51
C VAL A 60 -2.81 -5.34 0.43
N SER A 61 -2.44 -4.71 -0.69
CA SER A 61 -1.69 -5.32 -1.79
C SER A 61 -0.67 -4.30 -2.31
N LEU A 62 0.62 -4.62 -2.25
CA LEU A 62 1.69 -3.71 -2.69
C LEU A 62 2.21 -4.02 -4.10
N ASP A 63 1.73 -5.11 -4.71
CA ASP A 63 2.11 -5.59 -6.03
C ASP A 63 1.36 -4.87 -7.18
N ALA A 64 0.24 -4.21 -6.89
CA ALA A 64 -0.49 -3.35 -7.80
C ALA A 64 -1.34 -2.35 -7.03
N VAL A 65 -1.48 -1.13 -7.56
CA VAL A 65 -2.26 -0.05 -6.94
C VAL A 65 -3.16 0.64 -7.96
N ASP A 66 -4.22 1.27 -7.49
CA ASP A 66 -4.93 2.32 -8.22
C ASP A 66 -4.64 3.70 -7.62
N CYS A 67 -5.31 4.74 -8.15
CA CYS A 67 -5.10 6.10 -7.69
C CYS A 67 -5.43 6.29 -6.21
N PHE A 68 -6.43 5.58 -5.68
CA PHE A 68 -6.89 5.76 -4.31
C PHE A 68 -6.03 4.96 -3.34
N THR A 69 -5.80 3.69 -3.64
CA THR A 69 -4.97 2.83 -2.80
C THR A 69 -3.53 3.30 -2.68
N LEU A 70 -2.97 3.91 -3.74
CA LEU A 70 -1.66 4.56 -3.63
C LEU A 70 -1.66 5.70 -2.60
N LEU A 71 -2.65 6.59 -2.63
CA LEU A 71 -2.74 7.72 -1.69
C LEU A 71 -2.94 7.22 -0.26
N ASP A 72 -3.80 6.22 -0.08
CA ASP A 72 -4.06 5.61 1.23
C ASP A 72 -2.78 5.02 1.84
N TYR A 73 -1.93 4.37 1.05
CA TYR A 73 -0.67 3.80 1.55
C TYR A 73 0.41 4.85 1.83
N VAL A 74 0.42 5.97 1.09
CA VAL A 74 1.39 7.05 1.29
C VAL A 74 1.09 7.87 2.55
N GLU A 75 -0.18 8.03 2.90
CA GLU A 75 -0.63 8.87 4.02
C GLU A 75 -0.79 8.13 5.36
N ALA A 76 -0.86 6.79 5.36
CA ALA A 76 -1.08 5.97 6.57
C ALA A 76 0.01 6.12 7.65
#